data_AF-A0A945Y864-F1
#
_entry.id   AF-A0A945Y864-F1
#
_cell.length_a   1.000
_cell.length_b   1.000
_cell.length_c   1.000
_cell.angle_alpha   90.00
_cell.angle_beta   90.00
_cell.angle_gamma   90.00
#
_symmetry.space_group_name_H-M   'P 1'
#
loop_
_entity.id
_entity.type
_entity.pdbx_description
1 polymer ?
#
loop_
_entity_poly.entity_id
_entity_poly.type
_entity_poly.pdbx_seq_one_letter_code
_entity_poly.pdbx_strand_id
1 'polypeptide(L)'
;MSLRCWSCGESLQSLILPLGRQDECPGCANYLHVCRMCAFFDPAVARACHEDDAEDVKEKSQLNFCDYFKPSSTAFDPLKAAAAQQSTDALVALFGDADESGETPVSSESAADELFKK
;
A
#
# COMPACT_ATOMS: atom_id res chain seq x y z
N MET A 1 -23.84 -3.49 3.98
CA MET A 1 -22.66 -3.60 3.08
C MET A 1 -21.44 -3.74 3.97
N SER A 2 -20.69 -4.86 3.91
CA SER A 2 -19.46 -5.02 4.71
C SER A 2 -18.28 -4.45 3.92
N LEU A 3 -17.62 -3.43 4.45
CA LEU A 3 -16.37 -2.93 3.87
C LEU A 3 -15.20 -3.80 4.34
N ARG A 4 -14.23 -3.98 3.45
CA ARG A 4 -12.98 -4.70 3.72
C ARG A 4 -11.81 -3.82 3.32
N CYS A 5 -10.72 -3.90 4.08
CA CYS A 5 -9.50 -3.19 3.74
C CYS A 5 -8.99 -3.59 2.35
N TRP A 6 -8.68 -2.61 1.50
CA TRP A 6 -8.14 -2.81 0.15
C TRP A 6 -6.82 -3.60 0.13
N SER A 7 -6.04 -3.54 1.22
CA SER A 7 -4.71 -4.13 1.32
C SER A 7 -4.75 -5.54 1.93
N CYS A 8 -5.27 -5.68 3.15
CA CYS A 8 -5.24 -6.95 3.88
C CYS A 8 -6.58 -7.71 3.92
N GLY A 9 -7.69 -7.11 3.48
CA GLY A 9 -9.01 -7.75 3.48
C GLY A 9 -9.74 -7.79 4.83
N GLU A 10 -9.15 -7.21 5.88
CA GLU A 10 -9.73 -7.10 7.23
C GLU A 10 -11.10 -6.42 7.20
N SER A 11 -12.02 -6.88 8.05
CA SER A 11 -13.37 -6.33 8.13
C SER A 11 -13.36 -4.95 8.79
N LEU A 12 -13.99 -3.96 8.15
CA LEU A 12 -14.05 -2.57 8.65
C LEU A 12 -15.37 -2.26 9.35
N GLN A 13 -16.11 -3.28 9.78
CA GLN A 13 -17.40 -3.11 10.45
C GLN A 13 -17.29 -2.43 11.83
N SER A 14 -16.10 -2.41 12.43
CA SER A 14 -15.83 -1.73 13.68
C SER A 14 -15.68 -0.21 13.53
N LEU A 15 -15.52 0.30 12.30
CA LEU A 15 -15.37 1.73 12.03
C LEU A 15 -16.73 2.41 11.81
N ILE A 16 -16.77 3.69 12.15
CA ILE A 16 -17.95 4.53 11.99
C ILE A 16 -17.96 5.09 10.56
N LEU A 17 -19.13 5.08 9.91
CA LEU A 17 -19.31 5.69 8.60
C LEU A 17 -19.94 7.09 8.73
N PRO A 18 -19.57 8.05 7.86
CA PRO A 18 -18.59 7.94 6.77
C PRO A 18 -17.15 7.84 7.29
N LEU A 19 -16.28 7.14 6.54
CA LEU A 19 -14.86 7.04 6.88
C LEU A 19 -14.22 8.43 6.87
N GLY A 20 -13.51 8.76 7.93
CA GLY A 20 -12.65 9.92 8.02
C GLY A 20 -11.44 9.80 7.08
N ARG A 21 -10.82 10.93 6.76
CA ARG A 21 -9.63 10.96 5.88
C ARG A 21 -8.45 10.21 6.49
N GLN A 22 -8.32 10.26 7.83
CA GLN A 22 -7.24 9.63 8.59
C GLN A 22 -7.63 8.26 9.15
N ASP A 23 -8.76 7.69 8.75
CA ASP A 23 -9.14 6.37 9.23
C ASP A 23 -8.16 5.31 8.70
N GLU A 24 -7.69 4.47 9.61
CA GLU A 24 -6.73 3.41 9.34
C GLU A 24 -7.37 2.04 9.51
N CYS A 25 -6.83 1.06 8.80
CA CYS A 25 -7.21 -0.32 8.96
C CYS A 25 -6.73 -0.87 10.32
N PRO A 26 -7.59 -1.49 11.15
CA PRO A 26 -7.17 -2.07 12.42
C PRO A 26 -6.21 -3.27 12.27
N GLY A 27 -6.18 -3.93 11.10
CA GLY A 27 -5.33 -5.09 10.86
C GLY A 27 -3.95 -4.77 10.27
N CYS A 28 -3.82 -3.72 9.46
CA CYS A 28 -2.56 -3.40 8.78
C CYS A 28 -2.13 -1.94 8.87
N ALA A 29 -2.86 -1.09 9.61
CA ALA A 29 -2.62 0.35 9.78
C ALA A 29 -2.57 1.17 8.48
N ASN A 30 -2.89 0.59 7.32
CA ASN A 30 -3.00 1.36 6.08
C ASN A 30 -4.19 2.30 6.13
N TYR A 31 -4.00 3.51 5.61
CA TYR A 31 -5.08 4.47 5.41
C TYR A 31 -6.18 3.90 4.51
N LEU A 32 -7.41 4.26 4.84
CA LEU A 32 -8.61 3.82 4.14
C LEU A 32 -9.12 4.87 3.15
N HIS A 33 -8.84 6.15 3.38
CA HIS A 33 -9.19 7.23 2.43
C HIS A 33 -8.14 7.36 1.33
N VAL A 34 -8.06 6.34 0.48
CA VAL A 34 -7.08 6.22 -0.60
C VAL A 34 -7.78 5.85 -1.90
N CYS A 35 -7.17 6.14 -3.06
CA CYS A 35 -7.77 5.81 -4.35
C CYS A 35 -8.10 4.32 -4.45
N ARG A 36 -7.20 3.43 -4.00
CA ARG A 36 -7.42 1.97 -4.03
C ARG A 36 -8.66 1.48 -3.27
N MET A 37 -9.19 2.28 -2.35
CA MET A 37 -10.41 1.98 -1.58
C MET A 37 -11.66 2.61 -2.20
N CYS A 38 -11.49 3.49 -3.18
CA CYS A 38 -12.57 4.24 -3.81
C CYS A 38 -13.34 3.40 -4.84
N ALA A 39 -14.65 3.58 -4.94
CA ALA A 39 -15.51 2.94 -5.93
C ALA A 39 -15.24 3.38 -7.37
N PHE A 40 -14.64 4.55 -7.57
CA PHE A 40 -14.29 5.09 -8.90
C PHE A 40 -12.90 4.68 -9.38
N PHE A 41 -12.11 4.00 -8.54
CA PHE A 41 -10.76 3.62 -8.88
C PHE A 41 -10.75 2.43 -9.84
N ASP A 42 -10.07 2.63 -10.96
CA ASP A 42 -9.88 1.59 -11.97
C ASP A 42 -8.48 1.71 -12.56
N PRO A 43 -7.55 0.78 -12.28
CA PRO A 43 -6.20 0.86 -12.80
C PRO A 43 -6.09 0.73 -14.34
N ALA A 44 -7.17 0.35 -15.04
CA ALA A 44 -7.18 0.21 -16.49
C ALA A 44 -7.36 1.54 -17.25
N VAL A 45 -7.80 2.61 -16.58
CA VAL A 45 -8.00 3.92 -17.21
C VAL A 45 -6.83 4.87 -16.95
N ALA A 46 -6.62 5.86 -17.82
CA ALA A 46 -5.41 6.70 -17.84
C ALA A 46 -5.08 7.39 -16.50
N ARG A 47 -6.09 7.92 -15.79
CA ARG A 47 -5.93 8.58 -14.46
C ARG A 47 -6.18 7.65 -13.28
N ALA A 48 -6.41 6.37 -13.57
CA ALA A 48 -6.90 5.38 -12.65
C ALA A 48 -8.18 5.77 -11.87
N CYS A 49 -9.01 6.63 -12.47
CA CYS A 49 -10.25 7.15 -11.88
C CYS A 49 -11.28 7.35 -13.00
N HIS A 50 -12.53 6.94 -12.76
CA HIS A 50 -13.67 7.16 -13.68
C HIS A 50 -14.32 8.54 -13.52
N GLU A 51 -14.00 9.28 -12.46
CA GLU A 51 -14.51 10.63 -12.23
C GLU A 51 -13.54 11.66 -12.85
N ASP A 52 -13.99 12.35 -13.91
CA ASP A 52 -13.16 13.28 -14.69
C ASP A 52 -12.78 14.54 -13.91
N ASP A 53 -13.70 15.04 -13.07
CA ASP A 53 -13.51 16.23 -12.22
C ASP A 53 -12.76 15.92 -10.91
N ALA A 54 -12.41 14.66 -10.67
CA ALA A 54 -11.65 14.28 -9.48
C ALA A 54 -10.17 14.69 -9.58
N GLU A 55 -9.61 15.03 -8.41
CA GLU A 55 -8.19 15.34 -8.26
C GLU A 55 -7.29 14.19 -8.77
N ASP A 56 -6.20 14.53 -9.46
CA ASP A 56 -5.22 13.55 -9.91
C ASP A 56 -4.22 13.19 -8.80
N VAL A 57 -4.57 12.18 -8.01
CA VAL A 57 -3.70 11.67 -6.94
C VAL A 57 -2.58 10.81 -7.54
N LYS A 58 -1.30 11.16 -7.35
CA LYS A 58 -0.18 10.32 -7.85
C LYS A 58 -0.08 8.98 -7.12
N GLU A 59 0.02 9.03 -5.79
CA GLU A 59 0.18 7.86 -4.93
C GLU A 59 -1.18 7.26 -4.56
N LYS A 60 -1.65 6.30 -5.36
CA LYS A 60 -3.03 5.74 -5.25
C LYS A 60 -3.27 4.92 -3.96
N SER A 61 -2.21 4.54 -3.25
CA SER A 61 -2.26 3.81 -1.98
C SER A 61 -2.02 4.68 -0.74
N GLN A 62 -1.72 5.97 -0.92
CA GLN A 62 -1.53 6.92 0.17
C GLN A 62 -2.80 7.71 0.44
N LEU A 63 -2.89 8.27 1.65
CA LEU A 63 -3.98 9.16 2.05
C LEU A 63 -4.10 10.31 1.04
N ASN A 64 -5.32 10.57 0.59
CA ASN A 64 -5.61 11.68 -0.30
C ASN A 64 -6.73 12.57 0.25
N PHE A 65 -6.95 13.71 -0.41
CA PHE A 65 -7.94 14.71 -0.03
C PHE A 65 -9.09 14.80 -1.03
N CYS A 66 -9.25 13.80 -1.90
CA CYS A 66 -10.26 13.80 -2.95
C CYS A 66 -11.67 13.75 -2.36
N ASP A 67 -12.47 14.80 -2.58
CA ASP A 67 -13.83 14.89 -2.03
C ASP A 67 -14.84 13.94 -2.73
N TYR A 68 -14.46 13.36 -3.88
CA TYR A 68 -15.26 12.35 -4.59
C TYR A 68 -15.10 10.94 -4.01
N PHE A 69 -14.29 10.75 -2.96
CA PHE A 69 -14.05 9.46 -2.37
C PHE A 69 -15.34 8.77 -1.91
N LYS A 70 -15.52 7.52 -2.33
CA LYS A 70 -16.61 6.63 -1.87
C LYS A 70 -16.04 5.25 -1.61
N PRO A 71 -16.11 4.70 -0.38
CA PRO A 71 -15.53 3.41 -0.08
C PRO A 71 -16.25 2.29 -0.84
N SER A 72 -15.48 1.41 -1.48
CA SER A 72 -15.99 0.27 -2.24
C SER A 72 -15.97 -1.02 -1.40
N SER A 73 -17.06 -1.80 -1.47
CA SER A 73 -17.09 -3.15 -0.88
C SER A 73 -16.30 -4.18 -1.69
N THR A 74 -15.88 -3.85 -2.91
CA THR A 74 -15.13 -4.72 -3.82
C THR A 74 -13.68 -4.29 -4.00
N ALA A 75 -13.17 -3.39 -3.13
CA ALA A 75 -11.79 -2.89 -3.21
C ALA A 75 -10.74 -3.98 -2.95
N PHE A 76 -11.08 -5.00 -2.18
CA PHE A 76 -10.17 -6.11 -1.86
C PHE A 76 -10.34 -7.27 -2.85
N ASP A 77 -9.23 -7.68 -3.47
CA ASP A 77 -9.15 -8.85 -4.35
C ASP A 77 -8.30 -9.95 -3.69
N PRO A 78 -8.91 -11.03 -3.17
CA PRO A 78 -8.19 -12.09 -2.46
C PRO A 78 -7.25 -12.87 -3.37
N LEU A 79 -7.54 -12.97 -4.68
CA LEU A 79 -6.69 -13.71 -5.62
C LEU A 79 -5.39 -12.96 -5.86
N LYS A 80 -5.46 -11.63 -6.05
CA LYS A 80 -4.26 -10.78 -6.15
C LYS A 80 -3.44 -10.78 -4.86
N ALA A 81 -4.09 -10.73 -3.69
CA ALA A 81 -3.40 -10.79 -2.41
C ALA A 81 -2.64 -12.11 -2.23
N ALA A 82 -3.27 -13.24 -2.56
CA ALA A 82 -2.61 -14.55 -2.51
C ALA A 82 -1.42 -14.66 -3.48
N ALA A 83 -1.57 -14.15 -4.70
CA ALA A 83 -0.48 -14.13 -5.69
C ALA A 83 0.70 -13.25 -5.22
N ALA A 84 0.41 -12.10 -4.62
CA ALA A 84 1.43 -11.23 -4.03
C ALA A 84 2.19 -11.96 -2.90
N GLN A 85 1.50 -12.65 -2.00
CA GLN A 85 2.14 -13.41 -0.93
C GLN A 85 3.04 -14.52 -1.48
N GLN A 86 2.57 -15.29 -2.47
CA GLN A 86 3.38 -16.33 -3.12
C GLN A 86 4.64 -15.76 -3.77
N SER A 87 4.55 -14.57 -4.39
CA SER A 87 5.71 -13.91 -4.96
C SER A 87 6.72 -13.50 -3.88
N THR A 88 6.26 -12.98 -2.75
CA THR A 88 7.11 -12.64 -1.60
C THR A 88 7.80 -13.88 -1.04
N ASP A 89 7.05 -14.96 -0.81
CA ASP A 89 7.60 -16.22 -0.30
C ASP A 89 8.66 -16.80 -1.25
N ALA A 90 8.43 -16.71 -2.56
CA ALA A 90 9.40 -17.12 -3.56
C ALA A 90 10.67 -16.24 -3.54
N LEU A 91 10.53 -14.91 -3.38
CA LEU A 91 11.68 -14.03 -3.26
C LEU A 91 12.49 -14.31 -1.98
N VAL A 92 11.82 -14.58 -0.87
CA VAL A 92 12.47 -15.01 0.38
C VAL A 92 13.20 -16.33 0.19
N ALA A 93 12.62 -17.31 -0.51
CA ALA A 93 13.30 -18.57 -0.79
C ALA A 93 14.54 -18.40 -1.70
N LEU A 94 14.54 -17.42 -2.61
CA LEU A 94 15.65 -17.18 -3.54
C LEU A 94 16.76 -16.31 -2.95
N PHE A 95 16.42 -15.36 -2.08
CA PHE A 95 17.33 -14.31 -1.60
C PHE A 95 17.44 -14.22 -0.07
N GLY A 96 16.71 -15.05 0.69
CA GLY A 96 16.60 -15.00 2.15
C GLY A 96 17.79 -15.56 2.93
N ASP A 97 19.01 -15.41 2.40
CA ASP A 97 20.25 -15.74 3.10
C ASP A 97 20.97 -14.43 3.48
N ALA A 98 20.65 -13.94 4.67
CA ALA A 98 21.45 -12.97 5.42
C ALA A 98 21.14 -13.12 6.93
N ASP A 99 21.69 -14.18 7.51
CA ASP A 99 22.32 -14.21 8.82
C ASP A 99 21.49 -13.82 10.06
N GLU A 100 21.13 -14.84 10.86
CA GLU A 100 20.99 -14.71 12.31
C GLU A 100 22.38 -14.49 12.97
N SER A 101 23.05 -13.38 12.65
CA SER A 101 24.16 -12.87 13.46
C SER A 101 24.01 -11.36 13.60
N GLY A 102 24.02 -10.90 14.84
CA GLY A 102 24.25 -9.48 15.09
C GLY A 102 25.63 -9.09 14.60
N GLU A 103 25.69 -8.18 13.64
CA GLU A 103 26.86 -7.33 13.40
C GLU A 103 26.37 -6.02 12.73
N THR A 104 26.93 -4.91 13.18
CA THR A 104 26.55 -3.53 12.86
C THR A 104 26.68 -3.19 11.36
N PRO A 105 25.85 -2.28 10.81
CA PRO A 105 25.95 -1.87 9.42
C PRO A 105 27.21 -1.01 9.22
N VAL A 106 28.24 -1.56 8.58
CA VAL A 106 29.32 -0.73 8.02
C VAL A 106 28.81 -0.17 6.70
N SER A 107 28.40 1.09 6.80
CA SER A 107 28.05 1.97 5.68
C SER A 107 29.17 2.00 4.64
N SER A 108 28.78 2.09 3.38
CA SER A 108 29.61 2.16 2.17
C SER A 108 30.48 3.43 2.07
N GLU A 109 30.77 4.07 3.20
CA GLU A 109 31.52 5.32 3.32
C GLU A 109 33.04 5.12 3.27
N SER A 110 33.57 3.92 3.57
CA SER A 110 35.02 3.69 3.57
C SER A 110 35.65 3.53 2.18
N ALA A 111 34.93 2.99 1.20
CA ALA A 111 35.43 2.81 -0.17
C ALA A 111 35.47 4.13 -0.97
N ALA A 112 34.59 5.08 -0.63
CA ALA A 112 34.58 6.40 -1.25
C ALA A 112 35.71 7.29 -0.70
N ASP A 113 36.04 7.19 0.59
CA ASP A 113 37.05 8.06 1.24
C ASP A 113 38.50 7.73 0.82
N GLU A 114 38.79 6.48 0.43
CA GLU A 114 40.11 6.11 -0.11
C GLU A 114 40.36 6.63 -1.54
N LEU A 115 39.29 6.91 -2.31
CA LEU A 115 39.42 7.38 -3.69
C LEU A 115 39.74 8.88 -3.81
N PHE A 116 39.46 9.68 -2.76
CA PHE A 116 39.62 11.14 -2.76
C PHE A 116 40.81 11.64 -1.92
N LYS A 117 41.59 10.74 -1.31
CA LYS A 117 42.80 11.11 -0.59
C LYS A 117 43.97 11.31 -1.56
N LYS A 118 44.36 12.57 -1.76
CA LYS A 118 45.58 13.00 -2.44
C LYS A 118 46.66 13.35 -1.43
#